data_AF-A0A1F9HKM9-F1
#
_entry.id   AF-A0A1F9HKM9-F1
#
_cell.length_a   1.000
_cell.length_b   1.000
_cell.length_c   1.000
_cell.angle_alpha   90.00
_cell.angle_beta   90.00
_cell.angle_gamma   90.00
#
_symmetry.space_group_name_H-M   'P 1'
#
loop_
_entity.id
_entity.type
_entity.pdbx_description
1 polymer ?
#
loop_
_entity_poly.entity_id
_entity_poly.type
_entity_poly.pdbx_seq_one_letter_code
_entity_poly.pdbx_strand_id
1 'polypeptide(L)'
;MPLTPEDKAREIIDSLLEKSGWHVCNLNDANIHAHRGVVIRNFPLKSGHGFADYIFYVDGKAAGVIEAKKAGETLTGVEIQSDKYKHGLPDDLPAWYRPLPFCYQSTGVETRFTNGLD
;
A
#
# COMPACT_ATOMS: atom_id res chain seq x y z
N MET A 1 -14.37 -18.53 8.37
CA MET A 1 -13.50 -18.11 9.48
C MET A 1 -13.90 -16.69 9.87
N PRO A 2 -13.83 -16.29 11.15
CA PRO A 2 -14.07 -14.90 11.52
C PRO A 2 -13.00 -13.98 10.91
N LEU A 3 -13.40 -12.77 10.50
CA LEU A 3 -12.49 -11.71 10.02
C LEU A 3 -11.44 -11.40 11.10
N THR A 4 -10.17 -11.34 10.71
CA THR A 4 -9.11 -10.86 11.60
C THR A 4 -9.29 -9.36 11.88
N PRO A 5 -8.75 -8.82 12.98
CA PRO A 5 -8.74 -7.38 13.21
C PRO A 5 -8.13 -6.58 12.04
N GLU A 6 -7.13 -7.13 11.37
CA GLU A 6 -6.53 -6.56 10.17
C GLU A 6 -7.49 -6.56 8.98
N ASP A 7 -8.28 -7.62 8.80
CA ASP A 7 -9.27 -7.64 7.71
C ASP A 7 -10.34 -6.57 7.89
N LYS A 8 -10.78 -6.32 9.14
CA LYS A 8 -11.68 -5.20 9.45
C LYS A 8 -11.02 -3.85 9.16
N ALA A 9 -9.73 -3.70 9.47
CA ALA A 9 -9.00 -2.49 9.12
C ALA A 9 -8.95 -2.30 7.59
N ARG A 10 -8.67 -3.37 6.84
CA ARG A 10 -8.65 -3.35 5.36
C ARG A 10 -10.00 -2.95 4.77
N GLU A 11 -11.13 -3.46 5.28
CA GLU A 11 -12.47 -3.04 4.82
C GLU A 11 -12.69 -1.53 4.99
N ILE A 12 -12.23 -0.96 6.11
CA ILE A 12 -12.33 0.48 6.36
C ILE A 12 -11.38 1.25 5.44
N ILE A 13 -10.14 0.79 5.30
CA ILE A 13 -9.12 1.41 4.42
C ILE A 13 -9.63 1.43 2.97
N ASP A 14 -10.18 0.33 2.47
CA ASP A 14 -10.78 0.24 1.14
C ASP A 14 -11.86 1.31 0.94
N SER A 15 -12.79 1.44 1.89
CA SER A 15 -13.84 2.46 1.83
C SER A 15 -13.27 3.88 1.82
N LEU A 16 -12.22 4.15 2.61
CA LEU A 16 -11.56 5.45 2.66
C LEU A 16 -10.83 5.77 1.35
N LEU A 17 -10.18 4.78 0.75
CA LEU A 17 -9.48 4.93 -0.53
C LEU A 17 -10.46 5.22 -1.67
N GLU A 18 -11.55 4.47 -1.77
CA GLU A 18 -12.60 4.70 -2.77
C GLU A 18 -13.23 6.09 -2.62
N LYS A 19 -13.56 6.51 -1.38
CA LYS A 19 -14.07 7.86 -1.10
C LYS A 19 -13.06 8.96 -1.43
N SER A 20 -11.77 8.65 -1.39
CA SER A 20 -10.69 9.56 -1.79
C SER A 20 -10.42 9.56 -3.30
N GLY A 21 -11.21 8.80 -4.09
CA GLY A 21 -11.13 8.76 -5.55
C GLY A 21 -10.15 7.74 -6.13
N TRP A 22 -9.65 6.80 -5.30
CA TRP A 22 -8.82 5.71 -5.78
C TRP A 22 -9.66 4.59 -6.38
N HIS A 23 -9.19 4.01 -7.49
CA HIS A 23 -9.71 2.75 -7.97
C HIS A 23 -9.00 1.59 -7.26
N VAL A 24 -9.70 0.91 -6.33
CA VAL A 24 -9.13 -0.17 -5.53
C VAL A 24 -9.47 -1.54 -6.13
N CYS A 25 -8.46 -2.33 -6.51
CA CYS A 25 -8.65 -3.63 -7.15
C CYS A 25 -7.75 -4.73 -6.55
N ASN A 26 -8.12 -5.98 -6.81
CA ASN A 26 -7.28 -7.13 -6.48
C ASN A 26 -6.21 -7.32 -7.56
N LEU A 27 -5.13 -8.01 -7.22
CA LEU A 27 -4.03 -8.28 -8.16
C LEU A 27 -4.50 -8.95 -9.47
N ASN A 28 -5.45 -9.88 -9.40
CA ASN A 28 -5.96 -10.60 -10.58
C ASN A 28 -6.77 -9.70 -11.54
N ASP A 29 -7.31 -8.60 -11.02
CA ASP A 29 -8.12 -7.62 -11.76
C ASP A 29 -7.30 -6.34 -12.06
N ALA A 30 -5.99 -6.37 -11.79
CA ALA A 30 -5.16 -5.18 -11.80
C ALA A 30 -4.97 -4.65 -13.22
N ASN A 31 -5.39 -3.40 -13.42
CA ASN A 31 -5.04 -2.59 -14.58
C ASN A 31 -4.58 -1.22 -14.10
N ILE A 32 -3.26 -1.00 -14.09
CA ILE A 32 -2.63 0.25 -13.63
C ILE A 32 -2.97 1.48 -14.49
N HIS A 33 -3.65 1.27 -15.62
CA HIS A 33 -4.14 2.31 -16.53
C HIS A 33 -5.67 2.45 -16.51
N ALA A 34 -6.39 1.70 -15.67
CA ALA A 34 -7.85 1.78 -15.57
C ALA A 34 -8.35 3.14 -15.04
N HIS A 35 -7.51 3.82 -14.26
CA HIS A 35 -7.79 5.15 -13.72
C HIS A 35 -6.49 5.91 -13.52
N ARG A 36 -6.56 7.23 -13.33
CA ARG A 36 -5.36 8.03 -13.00
C ARG A 36 -4.72 7.58 -11.69
N GLY A 37 -5.53 7.20 -10.70
CA GLY A 37 -5.10 6.64 -9.43
C GLY A 37 -5.66 5.23 -9.23
N VAL A 38 -4.77 4.24 -9.12
CA VAL A 38 -5.10 2.82 -8.90
C VAL A 38 -4.39 2.32 -7.64
N VAL A 39 -5.11 1.56 -6.82
CA VAL A 39 -4.54 0.87 -5.66
C VAL A 39 -4.76 -0.63 -5.82
N ILE A 40 -3.67 -1.39 -5.76
CA ILE A 40 -3.73 -2.87 -5.84
C ILE A 40 -3.55 -3.44 -4.44
N ARG A 41 -4.49 -4.29 -4.02
CA ARG A 41 -4.45 -5.02 -2.74
C ARG A 41 -3.51 -6.23 -2.80
N ASN A 42 -2.93 -6.61 -1.66
CA ASN A 42 -2.14 -7.84 -1.46
C ASN A 42 -1.05 -8.03 -2.52
N PHE A 43 -0.22 -7.00 -2.73
CA PHE A 43 0.76 -6.99 -3.81
C PHE A 43 2.01 -7.82 -3.45
N PRO A 44 2.40 -8.80 -4.28
CA PRO A 44 3.57 -9.64 -4.02
C PRO A 44 4.88 -8.87 -4.20
N LEU A 45 5.77 -9.00 -3.21
CA LEU A 45 7.14 -8.52 -3.30
C LEU A 45 8.06 -9.64 -3.81
N LYS A 46 9.30 -9.31 -4.15
CA LYS A 46 10.35 -10.27 -4.48
C LYS A 46 10.44 -11.34 -3.39
N SER A 47 10.87 -12.54 -3.81
CA SER A 47 11.03 -13.70 -2.93
C SER A 47 11.78 -13.32 -1.65
N GLY A 48 11.23 -13.70 -0.50
CA GLY A 48 11.78 -13.38 0.83
C GLY A 48 11.25 -12.08 1.47
N HIS A 49 10.53 -11.22 0.74
CA HIS A 49 10.02 -9.95 1.27
C HIS A 49 8.51 -9.95 1.58
N GLY A 50 7.79 -11.00 1.21
CA GLY A 50 6.36 -11.17 1.52
C GLY A 50 5.45 -10.34 0.61
N PHE A 51 4.48 -9.65 1.20
CA PHE A 51 3.46 -8.87 0.50
C PHE A 51 3.34 -7.46 1.09
N ALA A 52 2.95 -6.51 0.25
CA ALA A 52 2.39 -5.22 0.67
C ALA A 52 0.87 -5.34 0.78
N ASP A 53 0.26 -4.75 1.81
CA ASP A 53 -1.21 -4.73 1.88
C ASP A 53 -1.78 -3.94 0.69
N TYR A 54 -1.16 -2.82 0.34
CA TYR A 54 -1.54 -2.00 -0.81
C TYR A 54 -0.33 -1.38 -1.51
N ILE A 55 -0.41 -1.26 -2.85
CA ILE A 55 0.51 -0.45 -3.66
C ILE A 55 -0.26 0.58 -4.48
N PHE A 56 0.26 1.80 -4.54
CA PHE A 56 -0.35 2.96 -5.20
C PHE A 56 0.30 3.20 -6.54
N TYR A 57 -0.52 3.29 -7.59
CA TYR A 57 -0.13 3.71 -8.93
C TYR A 57 -0.78 5.05 -9.27
N VAL A 58 0.05 5.99 -9.72
CA VAL A 58 -0.40 7.28 -10.27
C VAL A 58 0.11 7.35 -11.71
N ASP A 59 -0.81 7.55 -12.66
CA ASP A 59 -0.49 7.62 -14.08
C ASP A 59 0.34 6.41 -14.56
N GLY A 60 -0.05 5.20 -14.11
CA GLY A 60 0.56 3.93 -14.50
C GLY A 60 1.94 3.64 -13.87
N LYS A 61 2.39 4.44 -12.89
CA LYS A 61 3.65 4.20 -12.18
C LYS A 61 3.44 4.17 -10.67
N ALA A 62 4.11 3.25 -10.00
CA ALA A 62 4.05 3.14 -8.56
C ALA A 62 4.63 4.39 -7.88
N ALA A 63 3.93 4.85 -6.84
CA ALA A 63 4.24 6.05 -6.08
C ALA A 63 4.31 5.80 -4.57
N GLY A 64 3.69 4.73 -4.06
CA GLY A 64 3.65 4.48 -2.63
C GLY A 64 3.01 3.16 -2.21
N VAL A 65 2.96 2.93 -0.90
CA VAL A 65 2.40 1.72 -0.28
C VAL A 65 1.62 2.04 0.99
N ILE A 66 0.61 1.23 1.33
CA ILE A 66 0.00 1.19 2.67
C ILE A 66 0.32 -0.17 3.32
N GLU A 67 0.74 -0.14 4.59
CA GLU A 67 0.64 -1.29 5.50
C GLU A 67 -0.59 -1.13 6.40
N ALA A 68 -1.47 -2.13 6.39
CA ALA A 68 -2.63 -2.20 7.27
C ALA A 68 -2.20 -2.75 8.63
N LYS A 69 -2.67 -2.10 9.71
CA LYS A 69 -2.39 -2.47 11.09
C LYS A 69 -3.68 -2.71 11.86
N LYS A 70 -3.61 -3.41 12.98
CA LYS A 70 -4.79 -3.63 13.84
C LYS A 70 -5.19 -2.32 14.50
N ALA A 71 -6.50 -2.11 14.69
CA ALA A 71 -6.97 -0.99 15.50
C ALA A 71 -6.36 -1.03 16.92
N GLY A 72 -5.88 0.12 17.39
CA GLY A 72 -5.18 0.26 18.68
C GLY A 72 -3.68 -0.08 18.65
N GLU A 73 -3.13 -0.50 17.50
CA GLU A 73 -1.68 -0.63 17.33
C GLU A 73 -1.05 0.76 17.11
N THR A 74 0.01 1.06 17.86
CA THR A 74 0.73 2.32 17.71
C THR A 74 1.37 2.42 16.33
N LEU A 75 0.99 3.43 15.55
CA LEU A 75 1.54 3.71 14.21
C LEU A 75 2.93 4.38 14.27
N THR A 76 3.76 4.04 15.24
CA THR A 76 5.13 4.56 15.37
C THR A 76 6.12 3.62 14.70
N GLY A 77 6.56 3.90 13.48
CA GLY A 77 7.72 3.20 12.94
C GLY A 77 8.23 3.69 11.59
N VAL A 78 9.55 3.84 11.51
CA VAL A 78 10.35 3.92 10.27
C VAL A 78 10.24 2.62 9.42
N GLU A 79 9.45 1.64 9.88
CA GLU A 79 9.36 0.27 9.38
C GLU A 79 9.03 0.14 7.89
N ILE A 80 8.24 1.04 7.31
CA ILE A 80 7.89 0.94 5.88
C ILE A 80 9.10 1.30 4.99
N GLN A 81 10.02 2.15 5.43
CA GLN A 81 11.24 2.41 4.65
C GLN A 81 12.37 1.39 4.93
N SER A 82 12.03 0.23 5.50
CA SER A 82 12.95 -0.88 5.69
C SER A 82 13.37 -1.54 4.37
N ASP A 83 14.32 -2.47 4.45
CA ASP A 83 14.78 -3.28 3.33
C ASP A 83 13.63 -3.99 2.58
N LYS A 84 12.49 -4.22 3.24
CA LYS A 84 11.27 -4.79 2.64
C LYS A 84 10.86 -4.04 1.37
N TYR A 85 10.74 -2.72 1.43
CA TYR A 85 10.26 -1.93 0.29
C TYR A 85 11.40 -1.35 -0.56
N LYS A 86 12.58 -1.16 0.03
CA LYS A 86 13.78 -0.75 -0.71
C LYS A 86 14.24 -1.82 -1.70
N HIS A 87 14.21 -3.09 -1.29
CA HIS A 87 14.74 -4.19 -2.08
C HIS A 87 13.67 -5.19 -2.54
N GLY A 88 12.49 -5.21 -1.91
CA GLY A 88 11.43 -6.16 -2.23
C GLY A 88 10.55 -5.79 -3.41
N LEU A 89 10.61 -4.58 -3.96
CA LEU A 89 9.83 -4.26 -5.17
C LEU A 89 10.49 -4.87 -6.43
N PRO A 90 9.73 -5.53 -7.33
CA PRO A 90 10.26 -6.02 -8.61
C PRO A 90 11.00 -4.90 -9.38
N ASP A 91 12.11 -5.24 -10.04
CA ASP A 91 12.98 -4.25 -10.68
C ASP A 91 12.39 -3.68 -11.97
N ASP A 92 11.57 -4.46 -12.66
CA ASP A 92 10.85 -4.14 -13.89
C ASP A 92 9.54 -3.37 -13.66
N LEU A 93 9.10 -3.27 -12.41
CA LEU A 93 7.88 -2.55 -12.04
C LEU A 93 8.00 -1.04 -12.39
N PRO A 94 7.03 -0.45 -13.12
CA PRO A 94 7.07 0.97 -13.45
C PRO A 94 6.88 1.81 -12.18
N ALA A 95 7.85 2.66 -11.85
CA ALA A 95 7.84 3.49 -10.64
C ALA A 95 8.24 4.93 -10.94
N TRP A 96 7.66 5.89 -10.22
CA TRP A 96 8.08 7.30 -10.30
C TRP A 96 9.43 7.53 -9.66
N TYR A 97 9.69 6.84 -8.55
CA TYR A 97 10.92 6.95 -7.78
C TYR A 97 11.22 5.62 -7.08
N ARG A 98 12.50 5.34 -6.81
CA ARG A 98 12.97 4.15 -6.08
C ARG A 98 13.96 4.58 -5.00
N PRO A 99 13.75 4.21 -3.71
CA PRO A 99 12.58 3.49 -3.17
C PRO A 99 11.28 4.30 -3.32
N LEU A 100 10.11 3.66 -3.18
CA LEU A 100 8.85 4.40 -3.30
C LEU A 100 8.76 5.50 -2.23
N PRO A 101 8.44 6.75 -2.61
CA PRO A 101 8.58 7.90 -1.74
C PRO A 101 7.46 8.03 -0.71
N PHE A 102 6.27 7.48 -0.99
CA PHE A 102 5.11 7.67 -0.14
C PHE A 102 4.75 6.38 0.61
N CYS A 103 4.84 6.44 1.92
CA CYS A 103 4.59 5.30 2.79
C CYS A 103 3.49 5.65 3.79
N TYR A 104 2.54 4.74 3.98
CA TYR A 104 1.41 4.94 4.88
C TYR A 104 1.24 3.74 5.79
N GLN A 105 1.03 3.99 7.08
CA GLN A 105 0.55 2.97 8.02
C GLN A 105 -0.88 3.36 8.41
N SER A 106 -1.83 2.42 8.34
CA SER A 106 -3.22 2.73 8.67
C SER A 106 -3.88 1.62 9.47
N THR A 107 -4.64 2.01 10.49
CA THR A 107 -5.55 1.12 11.23
C THR A 107 -7.00 1.21 10.72
N GLY A 108 -7.25 2.01 9.68
CA GLY A 108 -8.58 2.42 9.25
C GLY A 108 -9.20 3.54 10.10
N VAL A 109 -8.75 3.74 11.34
CA VAL A 109 -9.15 4.85 12.21
C VAL A 109 -8.13 5.97 12.17
N GLU A 110 -6.86 5.59 12.25
CA GLU A 110 -5.72 6.51 12.20
C GLU A 110 -4.84 6.14 11.00
N THR A 111 -4.24 7.16 10.38
CA THR A 111 -3.30 6.96 9.29
C THR A 111 -2.09 7.85 9.52
N ARG A 112 -0.90 7.24 9.48
CA ARG A 112 0.37 7.95 9.49
C ARG A 112 0.97 7.94 8.11
N PHE A 113 1.41 9.11 7.67
CA PHE A 113 2.08 9.31 6.38
C PHE A 113 3.55 9.65 6.61
N THR A 114 4.41 9.04 5.79
CA THR A 114 5.83 9.36 5.68
C THR A 114 6.12 9.73 4.23
N ASN A 115 6.64 10.94 4.04
CA ASN A 115 7.26 11.37 2.79
C ASN A 115 8.73 10.95 2.81
N GLY A 116 9.29 10.52 1.68
CA GLY A 116 10.71 10.23 1.51
C GLY A 116 11.39 11.17 0.51
N LEU A 117 10.72 12.27 0.14
CA LEU A 117 11.23 13.34 -0.73
C LEU A 117 11.49 14.64 0.05
N ASP A 118 11.33 14.61 1.38
CA ASP A 118 11.54 15.75 2.29
C ASP A 118 13.02 15.96 2.65
#